data_AF-A0A554K1Z4-F1
#
_entry.id   AF-A0A554K1Z4-F1
#
_cell.length_a   1.000
_cell.length_b   1.000
_cell.length_c   1.000
_cell.angle_alpha   90.00
_cell.angle_beta   90.00
_cell.angle_gamma   90.00
#
_symmetry.space_group_name_H-M   'P 1'
#
loop_
_entity.id
_entity.type
_entity.pdbx_description
1 polymer ?
#
loop_
_entity_poly.entity_id
_entity_poly.type
_entity_poly.pdbx_seq_one_letter_code
_entity_poly.pdbx_strand_id
1 'polypeptide(L)'
;MSGDATDAFLKLLEEPGERTLFILTAGNRESVAETIRSRIVPLGFFGETPVADEKAYAAVETALGAGIPEALGLSEKIAGDAPARAEAVAVVINILRAKMRAAAKPDEYRRAARRLRRVLDIADTMETTNVNTRLALDALFIESVRNL
;
A
#
# COMPACT_ATOMS: atom_id res chain seq x y z
N MET A 1 10.51 -13.86 -16.63
CA MET A 1 10.07 -14.86 -17.63
C MET A 1 11.31 -15.48 -18.25
N SER A 2 11.25 -16.72 -18.72
CA SER A 2 12.30 -17.26 -19.58
C SER A 2 12.26 -16.55 -20.94
N GLY A 3 13.37 -16.57 -21.71
CA GLY A 3 13.43 -15.94 -23.03
C GLY A 3 12.32 -16.45 -23.97
N ASP A 4 12.18 -17.77 -24.05
CA ASP A 4 11.16 -18.43 -24.89
C ASP A 4 9.73 -18.00 -24.51
N ALA A 5 9.45 -17.83 -23.22
CA ALA A 5 8.14 -17.38 -22.74
C ALA A 5 7.87 -15.91 -23.11
N THR A 6 8.91 -15.07 -23.14
CA THR A 6 8.80 -13.67 -23.58
C THR A 6 8.49 -13.58 -25.06
N ASP A 7 9.17 -14.35 -25.90
CA ASP A 7 8.97 -14.32 -27.36
C ASP A 7 7.59 -14.85 -27.75
N ALA A 8 7.13 -15.93 -27.11
CA ALA A 8 5.79 -16.45 -27.33
C ALA A 8 4.70 -15.44 -26.91
N PHE A 9 4.92 -14.74 -25.79
CA PHE A 9 3.96 -13.74 -25.31
C PHE A 9 3.91 -12.49 -26.21
N LEU A 10 5.04 -12.07 -26.80
CA LEU A 10 5.07 -10.96 -27.75
C LEU A 10 4.16 -11.21 -28.96
N LYS A 11 4.14 -12.45 -29.49
CA LYS A 11 3.25 -12.81 -30.60
C LYS A 11 1.76 -12.64 -30.23
N LEU A 12 1.39 -12.96 -29.00
CA LEU A 12 0.02 -12.78 -28.49
C LEU A 12 -0.35 -11.30 -28.31
N LEU A 13 0.63 -10.44 -28.00
CA LEU A 13 0.42 -8.99 -27.92
C LEU A 13 0.29 -8.33 -29.29
N GLU A 14 0.89 -8.90 -30.33
CA GLU A 14 0.80 -8.38 -31.70
C GLU A 14 -0.54 -8.69 -32.36
N GLU A 15 -1.05 -9.91 -32.18
CA GLU A 15 -2.33 -10.35 -32.73
C GLU A 15 -3.23 -10.92 -31.63
N PRO A 16 -3.74 -10.07 -30.71
CA PRO A 16 -4.69 -10.51 -29.71
C PRO A 16 -6.01 -10.91 -30.37
N GLY A 17 -6.69 -11.91 -29.80
CA GLY A 17 -8.06 -12.22 -30.20
C GLY A 17 -9.01 -11.04 -29.95
N GLU A 18 -10.10 -10.95 -30.71
CA GLU A 18 -11.04 -9.80 -30.71
C GLU A 18 -11.63 -9.43 -29.33
N ARG A 19 -11.58 -10.35 -28.35
CA ARG A 19 -12.12 -10.16 -26.99
C ARG A 19 -11.10 -10.54 -25.91
N THR A 20 -9.87 -10.11 -26.07
CA THR A 20 -8.78 -10.44 -25.15
C THR A 20 -8.27 -9.19 -24.42
N LEU A 21 -8.16 -9.29 -23.08
CA LEU A 21 -7.51 -8.29 -22.23
C LEU A 21 -6.32 -8.94 -21.53
N PHE A 22 -5.13 -8.37 -21.71
CA PHE A 22 -3.93 -8.78 -20.98
C PHE A 22 -3.72 -7.89 -19.76
N ILE A 23 -3.60 -8.52 -18.58
CA ILE A 23 -3.22 -7.83 -17.34
C ILE A 23 -1.87 -8.38 -16.89
N LEU A 24 -0.88 -7.50 -16.85
CA LEU A 24 0.49 -7.82 -16.43
C LEU A 24 0.78 -7.16 -15.08
N THR A 25 1.27 -7.95 -14.13
CA THR A 25 1.76 -7.45 -12.85
C THR A 25 3.26 -7.73 -12.75
N ALA A 26 4.02 -6.73 -12.31
CA ALA A 26 5.47 -6.83 -12.16
C ALA A 26 5.91 -6.08 -10.91
N GLY A 27 6.94 -6.59 -10.23
CA GLY A 27 7.46 -5.98 -9.00
C GLY A 27 8.15 -4.63 -9.25
N ASN A 28 8.71 -4.44 -10.44
CA ASN A 28 9.24 -3.15 -10.92
C ASN A 28 9.18 -3.08 -12.46
N ARG A 29 9.23 -1.86 -13.01
CA ARG A 29 9.13 -1.62 -14.46
C ARG A 29 10.30 -2.22 -15.25
N GLU A 30 11.48 -2.33 -14.65
CA GLU A 30 12.69 -2.81 -15.31
C GLU A 30 12.70 -4.34 -15.49
N SER A 31 11.95 -5.06 -14.66
CA SER A 31 11.79 -6.52 -14.77
C SER A 31 10.96 -6.97 -15.98
N VAL A 32 10.31 -6.03 -16.68
CA VAL A 32 9.57 -6.29 -17.91
C VAL A 32 10.43 -5.90 -19.11
N ALA A 33 10.60 -6.84 -20.05
CA ALA A 33 11.38 -6.62 -21.27
C ALA A 33 10.88 -5.40 -22.04
N GLU A 34 11.81 -4.61 -22.59
CA GLU A 34 11.49 -3.35 -23.28
C GLU A 34 10.48 -3.54 -24.42
N THR A 35 10.60 -4.64 -25.16
CA THR A 35 9.69 -5.03 -26.26
C THR A 35 8.25 -5.27 -25.81
N ILE A 36 8.04 -5.75 -24.58
CA ILE A 36 6.72 -5.85 -23.96
C ILE A 36 6.28 -4.47 -23.48
N ARG A 37 7.17 -3.71 -22.82
CA ARG A 37 6.84 -2.37 -22.29
C ARG A 37 6.33 -1.39 -23.35
N SER A 38 6.83 -1.50 -24.57
CA SER A 38 6.40 -0.65 -25.68
C SER A 38 4.99 -0.95 -26.20
N ARG A 39 4.40 -2.10 -25.82
CA ARG A 39 3.09 -2.60 -26.28
C ARG A 39 2.02 -2.62 -25.18
N ILE A 40 2.34 -2.10 -23.99
CA ILE A 40 1.43 -2.09 -22.85
C ILE A 40 1.18 -0.66 -22.36
N VAL A 41 0.01 -0.44 -21.78
CA VAL A 41 -0.30 0.78 -21.04
C VAL A 41 0.07 0.54 -19.58
N PRO A 42 1.06 1.25 -19.01
CA PRO A 42 1.36 1.12 -17.60
C PRO A 42 0.23 1.70 -16.76
N LEU A 43 -0.39 0.88 -15.93
CA LEU A 43 -1.29 1.32 -14.87
C LEU A 43 -0.52 1.32 -13.56
N GLY A 44 -0.28 2.52 -13.01
CA GLY A 44 0.22 2.66 -11.66
C GLY A 44 -0.91 2.37 -10.68
N PHE A 45 -0.92 1.20 -10.04
CA PHE A 45 -1.87 0.87 -8.97
C PHE A 45 -1.68 1.71 -7.69
N PHE A 46 -0.70 2.61 -7.70
CA PHE A 46 -0.45 3.60 -6.67
C PHE A 46 -0.02 4.88 -7.39
N GLY A 47 -0.99 5.58 -8.00
CA GLY A 47 -0.84 7.01 -8.29
C GLY A 47 -0.50 7.77 -7.02
N GLU A 48 0.01 9.00 -7.18
CA GLU A 48 0.45 9.91 -6.11
C GLU A 48 -0.08 9.49 -4.74
N THR A 49 0.84 9.00 -3.93
CA THR A 49 0.65 8.86 -2.50
C THR A 49 -0.23 10.04 -2.05
N PRO A 50 -1.44 9.83 -1.49
CA PRO A 50 -2.25 10.96 -1.04
C PRO A 50 -1.31 11.81 -0.20
N VAL A 51 -1.05 13.04 -0.65
CA VAL A 51 -0.17 13.95 0.06
C VAL A 51 -1.00 14.34 1.27
N ALA A 52 -0.88 13.55 2.33
CA ALA A 52 -1.44 13.91 3.61
C ALA A 52 -0.88 15.28 3.97
N ASP A 53 -1.73 16.10 4.58
CA ASP A 53 -1.31 17.36 5.15
C ASP A 53 -0.06 17.13 6.02
N GLU A 54 0.91 18.02 5.89
CA GLU A 54 2.20 17.90 6.57
C GLU A 54 2.01 17.76 8.09
N LYS A 55 0.97 18.38 8.66
CA LYS A 55 0.62 18.24 10.09
C LYS A 55 0.04 16.87 10.40
N ALA A 56 -0.81 16.32 9.53
CA ALA A 56 -1.34 14.98 9.72
C ALA A 56 -0.22 13.93 9.65
N TYR A 57 0.72 14.11 8.71
CA TYR A 57 1.91 13.28 8.62
C TYR A 57 2.73 13.35 9.92
N ALA A 58 3.08 14.55 10.37
CA ALA A 58 3.86 14.75 11.59
C ALA A 58 3.16 14.22 12.84
N ALA A 59 1.83 14.39 12.95
CA ALA A 59 1.05 13.90 14.08
C ALA A 59 1.05 12.37 14.16
N VAL A 60 0.82 11.70 13.03
CA VAL A 60 0.84 10.23 12.95
C VAL A 60 2.26 9.69 13.16
N GLU A 61 3.27 10.27 12.51
CA GLU A 61 4.67 9.86 12.67
C GLU A 61 5.12 9.98 14.13
N THR A 62 4.81 11.11 14.77
CA THR A 62 5.12 11.34 16.20
C THR A 62 4.41 10.33 17.09
N ALA A 63 3.10 10.12 16.88
CA ALA A 63 2.31 9.21 17.71
C ALA A 63 2.80 7.76 17.57
N LEU A 64 3.07 7.32 16.34
CA LEU A 64 3.58 5.98 16.11
C LEU A 64 4.99 5.80 16.69
N GLY A 65 5.85 6.83 16.60
CA GLY A 65 7.23 6.81 17.11
C GLY A 65 7.34 6.83 18.63
N ALA A 66 6.36 7.45 19.31
CA ALA A 66 6.30 7.50 20.77
C ALA A 66 5.81 6.18 21.39
N GLY A 67 4.95 5.44 20.69
CA GLY A 67 4.54 4.09 21.08
C GLY A 67 3.03 3.88 21.08
N ILE A 68 2.59 2.77 21.70
CA ILE A 68 1.17 2.39 21.73
C ILE A 68 0.31 3.42 22.45
N PRO A 69 0.69 3.96 23.63
CA PRO A 69 -0.15 4.92 24.35
C PRO A 69 -0.48 6.16 23.52
N GLU A 70 0.51 6.76 22.86
CA GLU A 70 0.35 7.96 22.05
C GLU A 70 -0.44 7.67 20.77
N ALA A 71 -0.24 6.50 20.16
CA ALA A 71 -1.03 6.08 19.02
C ALA A 71 -2.52 5.87 19.36
N LEU A 72 -2.83 5.31 20.53
CA LEU A 72 -4.21 5.21 21.04
C LEU A 72 -4.78 6.57 21.47
N GLY A 73 -3.94 7.48 21.96
CA GLY A 73 -4.33 8.86 22.20
C GLY A 73 -4.70 9.60 20.91
N LEU A 74 -4.02 9.30 19.81
CA LEU A 74 -4.35 9.83 18.49
C LEU A 74 -5.67 9.24 17.95
N SER A 75 -5.88 7.92 18.03
CA SER A 75 -7.11 7.29 17.57
C SER A 75 -8.34 7.85 18.28
N GLU A 76 -8.26 8.07 19.60
CA GLU A 76 -9.34 8.70 20.37
C GLU A 76 -9.71 10.09 19.85
N LYS A 77 -8.71 10.92 19.54
CA LYS A 77 -8.92 12.29 19.03
C LYS A 77 -9.59 12.30 17.66
N ILE A 78 -9.19 11.39 16.77
CA ILE A 78 -9.66 11.40 15.37
C ILE A 78 -10.86 10.47 15.13
N ALA A 79 -11.22 9.60 16.08
CA ALA A 79 -12.27 8.60 15.90
C ALA A 79 -13.62 9.19 15.44
N GLY A 80 -13.97 10.40 15.88
CA GLY A 80 -15.19 11.11 15.49
C GLY A 80 -15.12 11.88 14.17
N ASP A 81 -13.92 12.07 13.60
CA ASP A 81 -13.68 12.96 12.45
C ASP A 81 -13.30 12.13 11.21
N ALA A 82 -14.27 11.91 10.31
CA ALA A 82 -14.06 11.05 9.14
C ALA A 82 -12.93 11.48 8.20
N PRO A 83 -12.83 12.77 7.81
CA PRO A 83 -11.66 13.28 7.11
C PRO A 83 -10.34 12.98 7.83
N ALA A 84 -10.24 13.29 9.13
CA ALA A 84 -9.00 13.05 9.88
C ALA A 84 -8.64 11.57 9.98
N ARG A 85 -9.64 10.67 10.08
CA ARG A 85 -9.40 9.22 10.02
C ARG A 85 -8.82 8.79 8.68
N ALA A 86 -9.45 9.20 7.58
CA ALA A 86 -9.02 8.83 6.23
C ALA A 86 -7.58 9.31 5.96
N GLU A 87 -7.26 10.52 6.40
CA GLU A 87 -5.93 11.08 6.30
C GLU A 87 -4.90 10.32 7.14
N ALA A 88 -5.22 9.99 8.39
CA ALA A 88 -4.34 9.20 9.24
C ALA A 88 -4.07 7.80 8.66
N VAL A 89 -5.10 7.13 8.12
CA VAL A 89 -4.96 5.85 7.44
C VAL A 89 -4.04 5.97 6.23
N ALA A 90 -4.22 7.01 5.41
CA ALA A 90 -3.34 7.28 4.27
C ALA A 90 -1.88 7.46 4.71
N VAL A 91 -1.61 8.27 5.75
CA VAL A 91 -0.26 8.45 6.29
C VAL A 91 0.35 7.13 6.73
N VAL A 92 -0.38 6.32 7.50
CA VAL A 92 0.12 5.01 7.98
C VAL A 92 0.52 4.13 6.79
N ILE A 93 -0.35 4.02 5.79
CA ILE A 93 -0.10 3.24 4.58
C ILE A 93 1.18 3.75 3.89
N ASN A 94 1.40 5.06 3.85
CA ASN A 94 2.55 5.68 3.21
C ASN A 94 3.85 5.39 3.95
N ILE A 95 3.85 5.53 5.29
CA ILE A 95 4.97 5.18 6.15
C ILE A 95 5.34 3.70 5.96
N LEU A 96 4.36 2.80 5.97
CA LEU A 96 4.59 1.37 5.81
C LEU A 96 5.06 1.00 4.38
N ARG A 97 4.53 1.65 3.34
CA ARG A 97 5.02 1.50 1.97
C ARG A 97 6.46 1.96 1.83
N ALA A 98 6.82 3.11 2.40
CA ALA A 98 8.18 3.63 2.37
C ALA A 98 9.15 2.65 3.05
N LYS A 99 8.81 2.14 4.23
CA LYS A 99 9.60 1.10 4.92
C LYS A 99 9.72 -0.19 4.12
N MET A 100 8.64 -0.65 3.49
CA MET A 100 8.65 -1.83 2.64
C MET A 100 9.59 -1.65 1.43
N ARG A 101 9.57 -0.47 0.80
CA ARG A 101 10.44 -0.14 -0.34
C ARG A 101 11.91 0.04 0.08
N ALA A 102 12.16 0.56 1.27
CA ALA A 102 13.50 0.75 1.82
C ALA A 102 14.14 -0.54 2.37
N ALA A 103 13.40 -1.65 2.45
CA ALA A 103 13.90 -2.91 2.99
C ALA A 103 15.04 -3.47 2.14
N ALA A 104 16.22 -3.65 2.74
CA ALA A 104 17.41 -4.15 2.05
C ALA A 104 17.41 -5.68 1.92
N LYS A 105 16.79 -6.39 2.88
CA LYS A 105 16.76 -7.85 2.91
C LYS A 105 15.39 -8.41 2.53
N PRO A 106 15.32 -9.57 1.84
CA PRO A 106 14.05 -10.20 1.49
C PRO A 106 13.12 -10.47 2.69
N ASP A 107 13.67 -10.82 3.85
CA ASP A 107 12.87 -11.07 5.05
C ASP A 107 12.34 -9.80 5.72
N GLU A 108 13.03 -8.67 5.58
CA GLU A 108 12.54 -7.36 6.01
C GLU A 108 11.39 -6.93 5.11
N TYR A 109 11.55 -7.09 3.78
CA TYR A 109 10.49 -6.84 2.81
C TYR A 109 9.24 -7.68 3.11
N ARG A 110 9.38 -9.00 3.29
CA ARG A 110 8.24 -9.88 3.62
C ARG A 110 7.55 -9.48 4.91
N ARG A 111 8.30 -9.10 5.94
CA ARG A 111 7.74 -8.62 7.21
C ARG A 111 6.98 -7.31 7.03
N ALA A 112 7.55 -6.34 6.32
CA ALA A 112 6.90 -5.07 6.01
C ALA A 112 5.65 -5.26 5.14
N ALA A 113 5.71 -6.10 4.11
CA ALA A 113 4.58 -6.41 3.22
C ALA A 113 3.42 -7.08 3.96
N ARG A 114 3.70 -8.05 4.84
CA ARG A 114 2.66 -8.68 5.69
C ARG A 114 1.98 -7.67 6.61
N ARG A 115 2.72 -6.69 7.13
CA ARG A 115 2.16 -5.64 8.00
C ARG A 115 1.31 -4.66 7.22
N LEU A 116 1.84 -4.16 6.10
CA LEU A 116 1.09 -3.30 5.19
C LEU A 116 -0.21 -3.97 4.76
N ARG A 117 -0.18 -5.27 4.44
CA ARG A 117 -1.39 -6.03 4.14
C ARG A 117 -2.41 -6.00 5.28
N ARG A 118 -2.00 -6.27 6.53
CA ARG A 118 -2.92 -6.23 7.67
C ARG A 118 -3.53 -4.84 7.89
N VAL A 119 -2.74 -3.78 7.74
CA VAL A 119 -3.24 -2.41 7.82
C VAL A 119 -4.25 -2.12 6.71
N LEU A 120 -3.99 -2.56 5.47
CA LEU A 120 -4.92 -2.42 4.36
C LEU A 120 -6.22 -3.21 4.62
N ASP A 121 -6.12 -4.43 5.14
CA ASP A 121 -7.30 -5.26 5.47
C ASP A 121 -8.17 -4.57 6.55
N ILE A 122 -7.54 -3.94 7.56
CA ILE A 122 -8.26 -3.18 8.61
C ILE A 122 -8.90 -1.91 8.02
N ALA A 123 -8.18 -1.17 7.17
CA ALA A 123 -8.70 0.02 6.51
C ALA A 123 -9.91 -0.31 5.62
N ASP A 124 -9.80 -1.37 4.80
CA ASP A 124 -10.89 -1.86 3.96
C ASP A 124 -12.11 -2.30 4.78
N THR A 125 -11.88 -3.00 5.90
CA THR A 125 -12.95 -3.36 6.83
C THR A 125 -13.64 -2.11 7.39
N MET A 126 -12.88 -1.08 7.77
CA MET A 126 -13.43 0.15 8.31
C MET A 126 -14.27 0.95 7.29
N GLU A 127 -13.94 0.88 6.00
CA GLU A 127 -14.67 1.56 4.93
C GLU A 127 -15.89 0.77 4.44
N THR A 128 -15.78 -0.56 4.36
CA THR A 128 -16.79 -1.42 3.70
C THR A 128 -17.75 -2.08 4.68
N THR A 129 -17.45 -2.09 5.97
CA THR A 129 -18.26 -2.76 6.99
C THR A 129 -18.66 -1.80 8.11
N ASN A 130 -19.84 -2.03 8.70
CA ASN A 130 -20.31 -1.25 9.84
C ASN A 130 -19.59 -1.73 11.13
N VAL A 131 -18.40 -1.18 11.37
CA VAL A 131 -17.59 -1.46 12.56
C VAL A 131 -17.40 -0.21 13.42
N ASN A 132 -17.02 -0.42 14.67
CA ASN A 132 -16.61 0.68 15.54
C ASN A 132 -15.30 1.29 15.01
N THR A 133 -15.37 2.52 14.50
CA THR A 133 -14.23 3.21 13.86
C THR A 133 -13.06 3.43 14.81
N ARG A 134 -13.32 3.69 16.11
CA ARG A 134 -12.27 3.83 17.12
C ARG A 134 -11.52 2.51 17.30
N LEU A 135 -12.24 1.41 17.46
CA LEU A 135 -11.64 0.08 17.62
C LEU A 135 -10.84 -0.34 16.37
N ALA A 136 -11.35 -0.04 15.18
CA ALA A 136 -10.64 -0.31 13.93
C ALA A 136 -9.34 0.52 13.84
N LEU A 137 -9.39 1.81 14.21
CA LEU A 137 -8.20 2.66 14.28
C LEU A 137 -7.18 2.19 15.31
N ASP A 138 -7.64 1.77 16.49
CA ASP A 138 -6.78 1.22 17.54
C ASP A 138 -6.01 0.00 17.02
N ALA A 139 -6.72 -0.92 16.37
CA ALA A 139 -6.11 -2.10 15.75
C ALA A 139 -5.10 -1.72 14.65
N LEU A 140 -5.46 -0.76 13.80
CA LEU A 140 -4.61 -0.26 12.72
C LEU A 140 -3.31 0.35 13.26
N PHE A 141 -3.40 1.20 14.29
CA PHE A 141 -2.24 1.82 14.90
C PHE A 141 -1.38 0.82 15.69
N ILE A 142 -1.98 -0.13 16.41
CA ILE A 142 -1.22 -1.18 17.10
C ILE A 142 -0.39 -2.00 16.11
N GLU A 143 -0.95 -2.36 14.95
CA GLU A 143 -0.20 -3.07 13.90
C GLU A 143 0.94 -2.22 13.31
N SER A 144 0.79 -0.90 13.35
CA SER A 144 1.73 0.07 12.79
C SER A 144 2.89 0.40 13.74
N VAL A 145 2.62 0.56 15.04
CA VAL A 145 3.60 0.91 16.09
C VAL A 145 4.63 -0.20 16.30
N ARG A 146 4.20 -1.47 16.26
CA ARG A 146 5.02 -2.62 16.71
C ARG A 146 6.39 -2.75 16.05
N ASN A 147 6.70 -2.00 14.99
CA ASN A 147 7.97 -2.03 14.27
C ASN A 147 8.34 -0.67 13.62
N LEU A 148 8.17 0.42 14.35
CA LEU A 148 9.00 1.62 14.15
C LEU A 148 10.43 1.39 14.65
#